data_AF-B4VL51-F1
#
_entry.id   AF-B4VL51-F1
#
_cell.length_a   1.000
_cell.length_b   1.000
_cell.length_c   1.000
_cell.angle_alpha   90.00
_cell.angle_beta   90.00
_cell.angle_gamma   90.00
#
_symmetry.space_group_name_H-M   'P 1'
#
loop_
_entity.id
_entity.type
_entity.pdbx_description
1 polymer ?
#
loop_
_entity_poly.entity_id
_entity_poly.type
_entity_poly.pdbx_seq_one_letter_code
_entity_poly.pdbx_strand_id
1 'polypeptide(L)' 'MTVTLQRNECIVILKGVPADVCDNCGEYYLSDTVTEQVLQRAEIAINNGAEVEILRYTA' A
#
# COMPACT_ATOMS: atom_id res chain seq x y z
N MET A 1 8.96 -3.16 0.82
CA MET A 1 7.91 -3.52 1.80
C MET A 1 6.67 -4.05 1.08
N THR A 2 5.86 -4.89 1.74
CA THR A 2 4.50 -5.22 1.28
C THR A 2 3.52 -4.47 2.17
N VAL A 3 2.62 -3.70 1.57
CA VAL A 3 1.59 -2.94 2.28
C VAL A 3 0.24 -3.55 1.96
N THR A 4 -0.50 -3.92 2.99
CA THR A 4 -1.88 -4.39 2.86
C THR A 4 -2.82 -3.33 3.41
N LEU A 5 -3.77 -2.90 2.59
CA LEU A 5 -4.82 -1.96 2.96
C LEU A 5 -6.16 -2.70 2.91
N GLN A 6 -7.03 -2.39 3.86
CA GLN A 6 -8.38 -2.94 3.88
C GLN A 6 -9.38 -1.80 4.11
N ARG A 7 -10.47 -1.80 3.33
CA ARG A 7 -11.65 -0.97 3.57
C ARG A 7 -12.90 -1.75 3.23
N ASN A 8 -13.78 -1.94 4.20
CA ASN A 8 -14.94 -2.83 4.08
C ASN A 8 -14.49 -4.24 3.65
N GLU A 9 -15.09 -4.78 2.59
CA GLU A 9 -14.77 -6.09 1.99
C GLU A 9 -13.59 -6.02 1.00
N CYS A 10 -13.05 -4.83 0.69
CA CYS A 10 -11.94 -4.67 -0.26
C CYS A 10 -10.58 -4.81 0.44
N ILE A 11 -9.72 -5.70 -0.07
CA ILE A 11 -8.33 -5.89 0.33
C ILE A 11 -7.40 -5.55 -0.83
N VAL A 12 -6.46 -4.64 -0.60
CA VAL A 12 -5.45 -4.24 -1.59
C VAL A 12 -4.06 -4.57 -1.06
N ILE A 13 -3.32 -5.40 -1.79
CA ILE A 13 -1.97 -5.83 -1.43
C ILE A 13 -0.99 -5.21 -2.42
N LEU A 14 -0.19 -4.23 -1.97
CA LEU A 14 0.86 -3.61 -2.76
C LEU A 14 2.22 -4.21 -2.39
N LYS A 15 2.85 -4.88 -3.36
CA LYS A 15 4.18 -5.50 -3.22
C LYS A 15 5.27 -4.55 -3.73
N GLY A 16 6.40 -4.50 -3.01
CA GLY A 16 7.57 -3.74 -3.44
C GLY A 16 7.46 -2.23 -3.18
N VAL A 17 6.65 -1.82 -2.21
CA VAL A 17 6.54 -0.43 -1.78
C VAL A 17 7.86 0.03 -1.16
N PRO A 18 8.47 1.14 -1.62
CA PRO A 18 9.62 1.76 -0.95
C PRO A 18 9.25 2.15 0.47
N ALA A 19 10.07 1.77 1.44
CA ALA A 19 9.85 2.11 2.83
C ALA A 19 11.20 2.27 3.51
N ASP A 20 11.31 3.23 4.40
CA ASP A 20 12.41 3.32 5.34
C ASP A 20 12.10 2.42 6.53
N VAL A 21 13.12 1.84 7.13
CA VAL A 21 12.97 0.96 8.29
C VAL A 21 13.85 1.52 9.41
N CYS A 22 13.29 1.66 10.61
CA CYS A 22 14.08 2.09 11.76
C CYS A 22 15.01 0.95 12.20
N ASP A 23 16.32 1.21 12.23
CA ASP A 23 17.34 0.23 12.61
C ASP A 23 17.22 -0.24 14.08
N ASN A 24 16.52 0.53 14.94
CA ASN A 24 16.41 0.22 16.36
C ASN A 24 15.16 -0.61 16.73
N CYS A 25 14.00 -0.34 16.11
CA CYS A 25 12.74 -1.04 16.42
C CYS A 25 12.21 -1.90 15.27
N GLY A 26 12.71 -1.73 14.05
CA GLY A 26 12.25 -2.47 12.87
C GLY A 26 10.90 -2.01 12.29
N GLU A 27 10.33 -0.93 12.83
CA GLU A 27 9.14 -0.32 12.25
C GLU A 27 9.46 0.32 10.90
N TYR A 28 8.54 0.15 9.95
CA TYR A 28 8.67 0.77 8.64
C TYR A 28 7.89 2.09 8.58
N TYR A 29 8.42 3.02 7.81
CA TYR A 29 7.83 4.31 7.52
C TYR A 29 7.76 4.49 6.01
N LEU A 30 6.67 5.10 5.56
CA LEU A 30 6.51 5.50 4.16
C LEU A 30 6.68 7.02 4.11
N SER A 31 7.38 7.53 3.10
CA SER A 31 7.40 8.96 2.86
C SER A 31 6.00 9.46 2.48
N ASP A 32 5.75 10.76 2.62
CA ASP A 32 4.46 11.37 2.26
C ASP A 32 4.07 11.03 0.82
N THR A 33 5.02 11.15 -0.12
CA THR A 33 4.81 10.82 -1.54
C THR A 33 4.45 9.35 -1.74
N VAL A 34 5.15 8.42 -1.08
CA VAL A 34 4.84 6.98 -1.21
C VAL A 34 3.47 6.68 -0.60
N THR A 35 3.17 7.29 0.55
CA THR A 35 1.87 7.14 1.23
C THR A 35 0.73 7.60 0.33
N GLU A 36 0.84 8.79 -0.28
CA GLU A 36 -0.17 9.32 -1.21
C GLU A 36 -0.41 8.35 -2.36
N GLN A 37 0.64 7.85 -2.99
CA GLN A 37 0.52 6.92 -4.12
C GLN A 37 -0.03 5.55 -3.74
N VAL A 38 0.28 5.06 -2.54
CA VAL A 38 -0.25 3.81 -1.99
C VAL A 38 -1.76 3.94 -1.75
N LEU A 39 -2.19 5.05 -1.13
CA LEU A 39 -3.60 5.35 -0.88
C LEU A 39 -4.37 5.56 -2.19
N GLN A 40 -3.80 6.28 -3.16
CA GLN A 40 -4.43 6.52 -4.46
C GLN A 40 -4.72 5.20 -5.19
N ARG A 41 -3.76 4.26 -5.22
CA ARG A 41 -3.97 2.95 -5.85
C ARG A 41 -5.03 2.12 -5.14
N ALA A 42 -5.08 2.18 -3.81
CA ALA A 42 -6.13 1.51 -3.05
C ALA A 42 -7.52 2.11 -3.32
N GLU A 43 -7.62 3.44 -3.43
CA GLU A 43 -8.88 4.10 -3.76
C GLU A 43 -9.36 3.73 -5.17
N ILE A 44 -8.45 3.60 -6.14
CA ILE A 44 -8.76 3.11 -7.48
C ILE A 44 -9.31 1.68 -7.42
N ALA A 45 -8.66 0.78 -6.69
CA ALA A 45 -9.12 -0.61 -6.52
C ALA A 45 -10.55 -0.68 -5.93
N ILE A 46 -10.80 0.12 -4.89
CA ILE A 46 -12.12 0.22 -4.25
C ILE A 46 -13.16 0.73 -5.25
N ASN A 47 -12.86 1.80 -5.99
CA ASN A 47 -13.78 2.38 -6.99
C ASN A 47 -14.05 1.43 -8.17
N ASN A 48 -13.11 0.53 -8.48
CA ASN A 48 -13.29 -0.52 -9.47
C ASN A 48 -14.13 -1.71 -8.95
N GLY A 49 -14.52 -1.69 -7.67
CA GLY A 49 -15.31 -2.75 -7.04
C GLY A 49 -14.50 -4.02 -6.75
N ALA A 50 -13.19 -3.90 -6.57
CA ALA A 50 -12.35 -5.06 -6.25
C ALA A 50 -12.67 -5.59 -4.84
N GLU A 51 -12.85 -6.91 -4.72
CA GLU A 51 -12.88 -7.59 -3.41
C GLU A 51 -11.43 -7.85 -2.92
N VAL A 52 -10.57 -8.33 -3.81
CA VAL A 52 -9.13 -8.49 -3.53
C VAL A 52 -8.32 -8.09 -4.75
N GLU A 53 -7.34 -7.21 -4.57
CA GLU A 53 -6.41 -6.79 -5.64
C GLU A 53 -4.95 -6.88 -5.18
N ILE A 54 -4.09 -7.47 -6.02
CA ILE A 54 -2.65 -7.60 -5.73
C ILE A 54 -1.88 -6.81 -6.79
N LEU A 55 -1.23 -5.75 -6.36
CA LEU A 55 -0.49 -4.83 -7.20
C LEU A 55 1.01 -4.91 -6.90
N ARG A 56 1.83 -4.63 -7.92
CA ARG A 56 3.24 -4.31 -7.71
C ARG A 56 3.39 -2.79 -7.74
N TYR A 57 4.08 -2.24 -6.76
CA TYR A 57 4.41 -0.84 -6.74
C TYR A 57 5.50 -0.55 -7.79
N THR A 58 5.16 0.27 -8.78
CA THR A 58 6.08 0.81 -9.78
C THR A 58 6.00 2.33 -9.68
N ALA A 59 7.11 2.96 -9.28
CA ALA A 59 7.24 4.41 -9.17
C ALA A 59 7.24 5.08 -10.56
#